data_AF-A0A254RI04-F1
#
_entry.id   AF-A0A254RI04-F1
#
_cell.length_a   1.000
_cell.length_b   1.000
_cell.length_c   1.000
_cell.angle_alpha   90.00
_cell.angle_beta   90.00
_cell.angle_gamma   90.00
#
_symmetry.space_group_name_H-M   'P 1'
#
loop_
_entity.id
_entity.type
_entity.pdbx_description
1 polymer ?
#
loop_
_entity_poly.entity_id
_entity_poly.type
_entity_poly.pdbx_seq_one_letter_code
_entity_poly.pdbx_strand_id
1 'polypeptide(L)'
;MFDSKRTVAFRNFRGTVKVLTGSLDQQRSALAKEIWEYVKGYGNAGSVDQKSLTGIIESVIANVQAVIGKEEYAEALAESELELAFNALKEVQGAFAEANQTRVEERRIREETTSKNLRNDCISAFRQLINFAQYNAATKGDESCMAFIDKVNVFIANSRSLHKARAKARAKAREGATPEPRDAAALALPVNAATGIAEGRINAA
;
A
#
# COMPACT_ATOMS: atom_id res chain seq x y z
N MET A 1 4.69 -0.22 19.49
CA MET A 1 6.03 -0.01 20.11
C MET A 1 6.89 0.95 19.30
N PHE A 2 7.01 0.76 17.97
CA PHE A 2 7.79 1.66 17.10
C PHE A 2 7.25 3.10 17.02
N ASP A 3 5.93 3.30 17.07
CA ASP A 3 5.33 4.65 16.99
C ASP A 3 5.69 5.56 18.16
N SER A 4 5.69 5.01 19.37
CA SER A 4 6.09 5.75 20.58
C SER A 4 7.58 6.11 20.51
N LYS A 5 8.44 5.14 20.15
CA LYS A 5 9.87 5.38 19.96
C LYS A 5 10.14 6.47 18.93
N ARG A 6 9.42 6.45 17.80
CA ARG A 6 9.54 7.45 16.74
C ARG A 6 9.11 8.84 17.18
N THR A 7 7.99 8.92 17.90
CA THR A 7 7.50 10.19 18.46
C THR A 7 8.49 10.78 19.45
N VAL A 8 9.09 9.93 20.31
CA VAL A 8 10.13 10.33 21.26
C VAL A 8 11.40 10.78 20.54
N ALA A 9 11.88 10.01 19.56
CA ALA A 9 13.06 10.37 18.78
C ALA A 9 12.88 11.70 18.05
N PHE A 10 11.71 11.92 17.44
CA PHE A 10 11.39 13.18 16.77
C PHE A 10 11.32 14.36 17.76
N ARG A 11 10.70 14.17 18.92
CA ARG A 11 10.66 15.18 19.99
C ARG A 11 12.06 15.51 20.51
N ASN A 12 12.90 14.49 20.72
CA ASN A 12 14.27 14.66 21.18
C ASN A 12 15.09 15.43 20.13
N PHE A 13 15.05 15.02 18.87
CA PHE A 13 15.70 15.73 17.77
C PHE A 13 15.28 17.21 17.72
N ARG A 14 13.98 17.49 17.73
CA ARG A 14 13.46 18.86 17.75
C ARG A 14 13.93 19.63 18.99
N GLY A 15 13.96 18.98 20.16
CA GLY A 15 14.46 19.56 21.40
C GLY A 15 15.93 19.96 21.31
N THR A 16 16.78 19.06 20.82
CA THR A 16 18.21 19.29 20.58
C THR A 16 18.42 20.47 19.63
N VAL A 17 17.73 20.49 18.49
CA VAL A 17 17.79 21.62 17.54
C VAL A 17 17.43 22.93 18.23
N LYS A 18 16.33 22.95 19.00
CA LYS A 18 15.89 24.16 19.71
C LYS A 18 16.96 24.69 20.66
N VAL A 19 17.57 23.81 21.45
CA VAL A 19 18.63 24.19 22.40
C VAL A 19 19.83 24.76 21.66
N LEU A 20 20.26 24.10 20.58
CA LEU A 20 21.43 24.51 19.81
C LEU A 20 21.25 25.84 19.09
N THR A 21 20.02 26.31 18.84
CA THR A 21 19.80 27.67 18.31
C THR A 21 20.39 28.77 19.21
N GLY A 22 20.50 28.51 20.52
CA GLY A 22 21.11 29.40 21.51
C GLY A 22 22.57 29.06 21.88
N SER A 23 23.23 28.18 21.12
CA SER A 23 24.63 27.82 21.35
C SER A 23 25.57 29.04 21.28
N LEU A 24 26.61 29.05 22.11
CA LEU A 24 27.69 30.04 22.05
C LEU A 24 28.59 29.84 20.82
N ASP A 25 28.63 28.61 20.30
CA ASP A 25 29.27 28.31 19.02
C ASP A 25 28.39 28.83 17.88
N GLN A 26 28.91 29.82 17.14
CA GLN A 26 28.20 30.51 16.07
C GLN A 26 27.86 29.59 14.90
N GLN A 27 28.75 28.66 14.52
CA GLN A 27 28.48 27.74 13.42
C GLN A 27 27.41 26.73 13.81
N ARG A 28 27.47 26.18 15.03
CA ARG A 28 26.42 25.30 15.55
C ARG A 28 25.08 26.01 15.70
N SER A 29 25.09 27.27 16.16
CA SER A 29 23.87 28.10 16.24
C SER A 29 23.27 28.36 14.86
N ALA A 30 24.09 28.68 13.86
CA ALA A 30 23.65 28.90 12.48
C ALA A 30 23.02 27.64 11.87
N LEU A 31 23.71 26.50 11.97
CA LEU A 31 23.21 25.20 11.53
C LEU A 31 21.86 24.85 12.20
N ALA A 32 21.80 25.00 13.53
CA ALA A 32 20.59 24.71 14.29
C ALA A 32 19.43 25.62 13.92
N LYS A 33 19.67 26.91 13.66
CA LYS A 33 18.65 27.87 13.20
C LYS A 33 18.09 27.48 11.84
N GLU A 34 18.95 27.06 10.91
CA GLU A 34 18.48 26.61 9.59
C GLU A 34 17.64 25.34 9.72
N ILE A 35 18.09 24.35 10.51
CA ILE A 35 17.30 23.14 10.77
C ILE A 35 15.98 23.47 11.48
N TRP A 36 16.00 24.43 12.40
CA TRP A 36 14.82 24.84 13.18
C TRP A 36 13.66 25.29 12.29
N GLU A 37 13.94 25.93 11.16
CA GLU A 37 12.90 26.34 10.19
C GLU A 37 12.05 25.16 9.70
N TYR A 38 12.67 23.98 9.57
CA TYR A 38 11.98 22.76 9.13
C TYR A 38 11.23 22.03 10.23
N VAL A 39 11.53 22.29 11.52
CA VAL A 39 10.96 21.51 12.64
C VAL A 39 10.11 22.33 13.61
N LYS A 40 10.20 23.66 13.58
CA LYS A 40 9.53 24.55 14.54
C LYS A 40 8.01 24.39 14.56
N GLY A 41 7.40 24.17 13.38
CA GLY A 41 5.95 24.04 13.20
C GLY A 41 5.33 22.77 13.79
N TYR A 42 6.11 21.73 14.05
CA TYR A 42 5.61 20.41 14.46
C TYR A 42 5.54 20.24 15.99
N GLY A 43 5.13 21.29 16.70
CA GLY A 43 5.23 21.42 18.17
C GLY A 43 4.62 20.29 19.00
N ASN A 44 3.60 19.58 18.50
CA ASN A 44 3.00 18.45 19.20
C ASN A 44 2.76 17.25 18.28
N ALA A 45 3.85 16.64 17.80
CA ALA A 45 3.82 15.44 16.95
C ALA A 45 2.99 14.26 17.52
N GLY A 46 2.73 14.23 18.83
CA GLY A 46 1.85 13.24 19.48
C GLY A 46 0.35 13.43 19.24
N SER A 47 -0.06 14.55 18.62
CA SER A 47 -1.46 14.83 18.26
C SER A 47 -1.78 14.58 16.78
N VAL A 48 -0.78 14.17 16.00
CA VAL A 48 -0.87 13.97 14.55
C VAL A 48 -1.14 12.49 14.25
N ASP A 49 -1.99 12.20 13.27
CA ASP A 49 -2.23 10.81 12.85
C ASP A 49 -0.95 10.17 12.31
N GLN A 50 -0.89 8.83 12.36
CA GLN A 50 0.33 8.07 12.05
C GLN A 50 0.83 8.28 10.61
N LYS A 51 -0.10 8.46 9.65
CA LYS A 51 0.25 8.63 8.24
C LYS A 51 0.86 10.01 8.03
N SER A 52 0.24 11.03 8.61
CA SER A 52 0.78 12.39 8.61
C SER A 52 2.13 12.47 9.34
N LEU A 53 2.30 11.79 10.48
CA LEU A 53 3.58 11.76 11.21
C LEU A 53 4.71 11.13 10.38
N THR A 54 4.41 10.09 9.60
CA THR A 54 5.39 9.45 8.71
C THR A 54 5.88 10.43 7.65
N GLY A 55 4.96 11.09 6.94
CA GLY A 55 5.32 12.08 5.92
C GLY A 55 6.07 13.29 6.49
N ILE A 56 5.70 13.74 7.69
CA ILE A 56 6.42 14.82 8.41
C ILE A 56 7.87 14.41 8.68
N ILE A 57 8.08 13.23 9.27
CA ILE A 57 9.43 12.78 9.66
C ILE A 57 10.30 12.54 8.42
N GLU A 58 9.75 11.96 7.37
CA GLU A 58 10.47 11.76 6.09
C GLU A 58 10.86 13.10 5.46
N SER A 59 9.94 14.07 5.44
CA SER A 59 10.22 15.43 4.96
C SER A 59 11.30 16.11 5.80
N VAL A 60 11.23 16.00 7.12
CA VAL A 60 12.25 16.55 8.03
C VAL A 60 13.59 15.90 7.79
N ILE A 61 13.67 14.57 7.66
CA ILE A 61 14.93 13.87 7.39
C ILE A 61 15.55 14.36 6.08
N ALA A 62 14.77 14.47 5.00
CA ALA A 62 15.26 14.94 3.71
C ALA A 62 15.76 16.39 3.77
N ASN A 63 14.98 17.28 4.40
CA ASN A 63 15.37 18.69 4.53
C ASN A 63 16.63 18.86 5.39
N VAL A 64 16.73 18.12 6.50
CA VAL A 64 17.91 18.14 7.37
C VAL A 64 19.13 17.59 6.64
N GLN A 65 18.98 16.51 5.87
CA GLN A 65 20.06 15.97 5.03
C GLN A 65 20.59 17.00 4.02
N ALA A 66 19.69 17.80 3.43
CA ALA A 66 20.09 18.87 2.52
C ALA A 66 20.90 19.98 3.23
N VAL A 67 20.52 20.32 4.47
CA VAL A 67 21.24 21.32 5.26
C VAL A 67 22.61 20.80 5.71
N ILE A 68 22.66 19.62 6.34
CA ILE A 68 23.92 19.06 6.86
C ILE A 68 24.88 18.62 5.75
N GLY A 69 24.40 18.46 4.52
CA GLY A 69 25.22 18.16 3.34
C GLY A 69 26.01 19.35 2.81
N LYS A 70 25.78 20.58 3.33
CA LYS A 70 26.60 21.74 2.98
C LYS A 70 27.97 21.65 3.66
N GLU A 71 29.05 21.82 2.90
CA GLU A 71 30.42 21.70 3.40
C GLU A 71 30.71 22.63 4.59
N GLU A 72 30.10 23.83 4.61
CA GLU A 72 30.25 24.82 5.69
C GLU A 72 29.78 24.33 7.07
N TYR A 73 29.01 23.25 7.13
CA TYR A 73 28.48 22.67 8.37
C TYR A 73 29.12 21.32 8.75
N ALA A 74 30.07 20.80 7.97
CA ALA A 74 30.69 19.51 8.24
C ALA A 74 31.36 19.44 9.61
N GLU A 75 32.15 20.46 9.98
CA GLU A 75 32.82 20.54 11.29
C GLU A 75 31.85 20.78 12.43
N ALA A 76 30.80 21.59 12.21
CA ALA A 76 29.79 21.88 13.23
C ALA A 76 28.93 20.64 13.56
N LEU A 77 28.80 19.72 12.61
CA LEU A 77 28.02 18.49 12.74
C LEU A 77 28.82 17.35 13.36
N ALA A 78 30.10 17.21 13.02
CA ALA A 78 30.91 16.05 13.40
C ALA A 78 30.91 15.82 14.92
N GLU A 79 30.51 14.61 15.33
CA GLU A 79 30.42 14.15 16.72
C GLU A 79 29.52 15.03 17.61
N SER A 80 28.63 15.81 17.01
CA SER A 80 27.74 16.71 17.74
C SER A 80 26.51 15.99 18.30
N GLU A 81 25.90 16.57 19.34
CA GLU A 81 24.60 16.12 19.86
C GLU A 81 23.51 16.13 18.77
N LEU A 82 23.62 17.04 17.80
CA LEU A 82 22.72 17.13 16.66
C LEU A 82 22.85 15.91 15.75
N GLU A 83 24.08 15.50 15.44
CA GLU A 83 24.35 14.30 14.64
C GLU A 83 23.80 13.05 15.33
N LEU A 84 24.07 12.89 16.63
CA LEU A 84 23.56 11.77 17.42
C LEU A 84 22.03 11.72 17.44
N ALA A 85 21.38 12.87 17.69
CA ALA A 85 19.92 12.95 17.70
C ALA A 85 19.31 12.71 16.31
N PHE A 86 19.97 13.16 15.25
CA PHE A 86 19.53 12.96 13.88
C PHE A 86 19.66 11.51 13.43
N ASN A 87 20.79 10.86 13.75
CA ASN A 87 21.01 9.45 13.46
C ASN A 87 20.01 8.56 14.21
N ALA A 88 19.75 8.85 15.48
CA ALA A 88 18.72 8.13 16.25
C ALA A 88 17.31 8.27 15.62
N LEU A 89 16.96 9.46 15.10
CA LEU A 89 15.70 9.66 14.37
C LEU A 89 15.64 8.82 13.09
N LYS A 90 16.72 8.82 12.31
CA LYS A 90 16.83 8.03 11.06
C LYS A 90 16.71 6.53 11.33
N GLU A 91 17.42 6.02 12.32
CA GLU A 91 17.38 4.60 12.69
C GLU A 91 15.97 4.16 13.08
N VAL A 92 15.31 4.94 13.94
CA VAL A 92 13.95 4.60 14.39
C VAL A 92 12.94 4.70 13.25
N GLN A 93 13.07 5.67 12.34
CA GLN A 93 12.23 5.76 11.14
C GLN A 93 12.50 4.61 10.16
N GLY A 94 13.76 4.21 9.97
CA GLY A 94 14.13 3.06 9.15
C GLY A 94 13.55 1.75 9.68
N ALA A 95 13.73 1.47 10.97
CA ALA A 95 13.14 0.30 11.64
C ALA A 95 11.60 0.30 11.55
N PHE A 96 10.96 1.47 11.63
CA PHE A 96 9.52 1.60 11.41
C PHE A 96 9.13 1.24 9.97
N ALA A 97 9.86 1.76 8.97
CA ALA A 97 9.60 1.48 7.56
C ALA A 97 9.73 -0.01 7.23
N GLU A 98 10.79 -0.67 7.73
CA GLU A 98 11.01 -2.11 7.57
C GLU A 98 9.91 -2.95 8.23
N ALA A 99 9.53 -2.60 9.47
CA ALA A 99 8.44 -3.28 10.17
C ALA A 99 7.11 -3.10 9.44
N ASN A 100 6.86 -1.90 8.89
CA ASN A 100 5.65 -1.63 8.12
C ASN A 100 5.64 -2.41 6.80
N GLN A 101 6.77 -2.49 6.10
CA GLN A 101 6.91 -3.28 4.87
C GLN A 101 6.68 -4.77 5.14
N THR A 102 7.27 -5.30 6.21
CA THR A 102 7.05 -6.69 6.64
C THR A 102 5.57 -6.97 6.91
N ARG A 103 4.87 -6.06 7.63
CA ARG A 103 3.44 -6.19 7.90
C ARG A 103 2.58 -6.18 6.63
N VAL A 104 2.93 -5.33 5.66
CA VAL A 104 2.23 -5.26 4.37
C VAL A 104 2.42 -6.56 3.60
N GLU A 105 3.64 -7.08 3.55
CA GLU A 105 3.93 -8.33 2.85
C GLU A 105 3.29 -9.54 3.51
N GLU A 106 3.36 -9.66 4.83
CA GLU A 106 2.66 -10.71 5.57
C GLU A 106 1.14 -10.67 5.34
N ARG A 107 0.56 -9.46 5.29
CA ARG A 107 -0.86 -9.30 4.99
C ARG A 107 -1.17 -9.78 3.58
N ARG A 108 -0.34 -9.40 2.59
CA ARG A 108 -0.46 -9.84 1.20
C ARG A 108 -0.40 -11.37 1.10
N ILE A 109 0.56 -12.01 1.76
CA ILE A 109 0.72 -13.47 1.78
C ILE A 109 -0.50 -14.14 2.44
N ARG A 110 -0.99 -13.59 3.56
CA ARG A 110 -2.19 -14.09 4.24
C ARG A 110 -3.42 -14.02 3.34
N GLU A 111 -3.68 -12.86 2.73
CA GLU A 111 -4.82 -12.68 1.83
C GLU A 111 -4.72 -13.60 0.61
N GLU A 112 -3.53 -13.77 0.03
CA GLU A 112 -3.29 -14.71 -1.07
C GLU A 112 -3.55 -16.16 -0.64
N THR A 113 -3.08 -16.56 0.55
CA THR A 113 -3.26 -17.91 1.10
C THR A 113 -4.73 -18.18 1.41
N THR A 114 -5.42 -17.23 2.05
CA THR A 114 -6.86 -17.32 2.32
C THR A 114 -7.65 -17.45 1.01
N SER A 115 -7.31 -16.69 -0.02
CA SER A 115 -7.95 -16.80 -1.34
C SER A 115 -7.71 -18.17 -2.00
N LYS A 116 -6.49 -18.72 -1.89
CA LYS A 116 -6.17 -20.07 -2.37
C LYS A 116 -6.96 -21.14 -1.60
N ASN A 117 -7.01 -21.04 -0.27
CA ASN A 117 -7.74 -21.98 0.56
C ASN A 117 -9.24 -21.95 0.26
N LEU A 118 -9.85 -20.77 0.20
CA LEU A 118 -11.26 -20.63 -0.16
C LEU A 118 -11.58 -21.24 -1.53
N ARG A 119 -10.70 -21.04 -2.52
CA ARG A 119 -10.84 -21.67 -3.83
C ARG A 119 -10.83 -23.19 -3.72
N ASN A 120 -9.90 -23.76 -2.95
CA ASN A 120 -9.80 -25.20 -2.76
C ASN A 120 -11.04 -25.76 -2.04
N ASP A 121 -11.56 -25.05 -1.04
CA ASP A 121 -12.76 -25.42 -0.31
C ASP A 121 -13.98 -25.43 -1.23
N CYS A 122 -14.15 -24.40 -2.08
CA CYS A 122 -15.21 -24.39 -3.09
C CYS A 122 -15.10 -25.55 -4.08
N ILE A 123 -13.88 -25.88 -4.54
CA ILE A 123 -13.64 -27.03 -5.42
C ILE A 123 -13.99 -28.34 -4.71
N SER A 124 -13.62 -28.48 -3.43
CA SER A 124 -13.92 -29.67 -2.63
C SER A 124 -15.42 -29.86 -2.45
N ALA A 125 -16.14 -28.80 -2.05
CA ALA A 125 -17.60 -28.82 -1.91
C ALA A 125 -18.30 -29.16 -3.24
N PHE A 126 -17.84 -28.59 -4.34
CA PHE A 126 -18.35 -28.93 -5.67
C PHE A 126 -18.15 -30.41 -6.01
N ARG A 127 -16.97 -30.98 -5.73
CA ARG A 127 -16.70 -32.41 -5.95
C ARG A 127 -17.59 -33.30 -5.09
N GLN A 128 -17.80 -32.93 -3.83
CA GLN A 128 -18.69 -33.66 -2.93
C GLN A 128 -20.13 -33.67 -3.45
N LEU A 129 -20.62 -32.53 -3.95
CA LEU A 129 -21.95 -32.43 -4.56
C LEU A 129 -22.09 -33.33 -5.80
N ILE A 130 -21.08 -33.34 -6.66
CA ILE A 130 -21.09 -34.21 -7.86
C ILE A 130 -21.05 -35.69 -7.47
N ASN A 131 -20.20 -36.06 -6.52
CA ASN A 131 -20.14 -37.44 -6.04
C ASN A 131 -21.46 -37.88 -5.42
N PHE A 132 -22.13 -37.00 -4.65
CA PHE A 132 -23.46 -37.26 -4.09
C PHE A 132 -24.50 -37.48 -5.19
N ALA A 133 -24.54 -36.60 -6.20
CA ALA A 133 -25.47 -36.75 -7.31
C ALA A 133 -25.22 -38.05 -8.09
N GLN A 134 -23.96 -38.37 -8.37
CA GLN A 134 -23.56 -39.61 -9.04
C GLN A 134 -23.99 -40.85 -8.26
N TYR A 135 -23.79 -40.84 -6.94
CA TYR A 135 -24.21 -41.94 -6.07
C TYR A 135 -25.74 -42.14 -6.09
N ASN A 136 -26.53 -41.06 -5.93
CA ASN A 136 -27.99 -41.20 -5.92
C ASN A 136 -28.54 -41.59 -7.29
N ALA A 137 -27.98 -41.05 -8.37
CA ALA A 137 -28.31 -41.48 -9.73
C ALA A 137 -28.04 -42.98 -9.94
N ALA A 138 -26.84 -43.46 -9.58
CA ALA A 138 -26.43 -44.83 -9.83
C ALA A 138 -27.11 -45.86 -8.90
N THR A 139 -27.34 -45.51 -7.63
CA THR A 139 -27.84 -46.46 -6.62
C THR A 139 -29.36 -46.38 -6.43
N LYS A 140 -29.95 -45.18 -6.58
CA LYS A 140 -31.40 -44.97 -6.35
C LYS A 140 -32.19 -44.73 -7.63
N GLY A 141 -31.53 -44.63 -8.79
CA GLY A 141 -32.19 -44.36 -10.06
C GLY A 141 -32.84 -42.98 -10.13
N ASP A 142 -32.33 -42.00 -9.36
CA ASP A 142 -32.90 -40.65 -9.33
C ASP A 142 -32.55 -39.88 -10.63
N GLU A 143 -33.53 -39.80 -11.53
CA GLU A 143 -33.42 -39.10 -12.81
C GLU A 143 -33.10 -37.60 -12.64
N SER A 144 -33.50 -36.99 -11.53
CA SER A 144 -33.19 -35.57 -11.25
C SER A 144 -31.70 -35.36 -11.01
N CYS A 145 -31.05 -36.32 -10.33
CA CYS A 145 -29.60 -36.32 -10.13
C CYS A 145 -28.84 -36.55 -11.46
N MET A 146 -29.36 -37.39 -12.35
CA MET A 146 -28.80 -37.56 -13.71
C MET A 146 -28.87 -36.27 -14.53
N ALA A 147 -30.04 -35.64 -14.57
CA ALA A 147 -30.24 -34.37 -15.28
C ALA A 147 -29.36 -33.23 -14.71
N PHE A 148 -29.10 -33.25 -13.40
CA PHE A 148 -28.16 -32.32 -12.76
C PHE A 148 -26.71 -32.56 -13.23
N ILE A 149 -26.25 -33.82 -13.26
CA ILE A 149 -24.91 -34.19 -13.73
C ILE A 149 -24.70 -33.74 -15.19
N ASP A 150 -25.67 -33.99 -16.07
CA ASP A 150 -25.58 -33.60 -17.48
C ASP A 150 -25.47 -32.08 -17.67
N LYS A 151 -26.29 -31.32 -16.94
CA LYS A 151 -26.23 -29.84 -16.95
C LYS A 151 -24.86 -29.33 -16.48
N VAL A 152 -24.30 -29.93 -15.43
CA VAL A 152 -22.97 -29.58 -14.94
C VAL A 152 -21.88 -29.91 -15.96
N ASN A 153 -21.95 -31.07 -16.62
CA ASN A 153 -20.99 -31.45 -17.65
C ASN A 153 -20.99 -30.48 -18.83
N VAL A 154 -22.16 -30.05 -19.29
CA VAL A 154 -22.30 -29.02 -20.33
C VAL A 154 -21.68 -27.70 -19.87
N PHE A 155 -21.95 -27.27 -18.63
CA PHE A 155 -21.36 -26.06 -18.07
C PHE A 155 -19.82 -26.11 -18.01
N ILE A 156 -19.25 -27.25 -17.60
CA ILE A 156 -17.80 -27.47 -17.58
C ILE A 156 -17.21 -27.40 -18.99
N ALA A 157 -17.87 -28.02 -19.98
CA ALA A 157 -17.42 -28.01 -21.37
C ALA A 157 -17.37 -26.57 -21.94
N ASN A 158 -18.43 -25.79 -21.71
CA ASN A 158 -18.52 -24.39 -22.12
C ASN A 158 -17.44 -23.53 -21.45
N SER A 159 -17.23 -23.72 -20.14
CA SER A 159 -16.21 -23.01 -19.38
C SER A 159 -14.79 -23.32 -19.87
N ARG A 160 -14.49 -24.59 -20.19
CA ARG A 160 -13.21 -25.01 -20.77
C ARG A 160 -12.98 -24.37 -22.15
N SER A 161 -14.01 -24.33 -22.98
CA SER A 161 -13.95 -23.69 -24.30
C SER A 161 -13.62 -22.21 -24.19
N LEU A 162 -14.34 -21.49 -23.32
CA LEU A 162 -14.11 -20.06 -23.06
C LEU A 162 -12.70 -19.79 -22.51
N HIS A 163 -12.22 -20.62 -21.59
CA HIS A 163 -10.86 -20.49 -21.07
C HIS A 163 -9.80 -20.65 -22.16
N LYS A 164 -9.94 -21.68 -23.03
CA LYS A 164 -9.03 -21.89 -24.17
C LYS A 164 -9.07 -20.71 -25.15
N ALA A 165 -10.24 -20.16 -25.43
CA ALA A 165 -10.40 -18.98 -26.29
C ALA A 165 -9.68 -17.75 -25.72
N ARG A 166 -9.86 -17.48 -24.41
CA ARG A 166 -9.19 -16.38 -23.71
C ARG A 166 -7.66 -16.57 -23.63
N ALA A 167 -7.20 -17.80 -23.40
CA ALA A 167 -5.76 -18.11 -23.39
C ALA A 167 -5.13 -17.86 -24.77
N LYS A 168 -5.78 -18.30 -25.85
CA LYS A 168 -5.34 -18.03 -27.24
C LYS A 168 -5.33 -16.54 -27.56
N ALA A 169 -6.35 -15.79 -27.14
CA ALA A 169 -6.41 -14.34 -27.34
C ALA A 169 -5.27 -13.61 -26.61
N ARG A 170 -4.97 -14.01 -25.36
CA ARG A 170 -3.85 -13.45 -24.59
C ARG A 170 -2.49 -13.79 -25.19
N ALA A 171 -2.31 -14.99 -25.74
CA ALA A 171 -1.07 -15.39 -26.42
C ALA A 171 -0.84 -14.54 -27.68
N LYS A 172 -1.86 -14.38 -28.53
CA LYS A 172 -1.78 -13.52 -29.72
C LYS A 172 -1.50 -12.05 -29.38
N ALA A 173 -2.07 -11.53 -28.29
CA ALA A 173 -1.81 -10.17 -27.84
C ALA A 173 -0.37 -9.95 -27.33
N ARG A 174 0.31 -11.02 -26.89
CA ARG A 174 1.73 -10.97 -26.50
C ARG A 174 2.69 -11.12 -27.68
N GLU A 175 2.29 -11.87 -28.71
CA GLU A 175 3.08 -12.06 -29.94
C GLU A 175 3.00 -10.85 -30.90
N GLY A 176 1.91 -10.06 -30.85
CA GLY A 176 1.77 -8.81 -31.61
C GLY A 176 2.45 -7.59 -30.98
N ALA A 177 3.14 -7.75 -29.84
CA ALA A 177 3.86 -6.67 -29.17
C ALA A 177 5.34 -6.64 -29.59
N THR A 178 5.60 -6.31 -30.86
CA THR A 178 6.90 -5.78 -31.29
C THR A 178 7.06 -4.38 -30.69
N PRO A 179 8.21 -3.98 -30.10
CA PRO A 179 8.34 -2.68 -29.48
C PRO A 179 8.53 -1.61 -30.55
N GLU A 180 7.46 -0.92 -30.94
CA GLU A 180 7.61 0.41 -31.54
C GLU A 180 7.74 1.45 -30.40
N PRO A 181 8.78 2.30 -30.43
CA PRO A 181 8.90 3.40 -29.49
C PRO A 181 8.01 4.54 -29.98
N ARG A 182 6.97 4.89 -29.23
CA ARG A 182 6.27 6.18 -29.41
C ARG A 182 5.49 6.59 -28.17
N ASP A 183 6.05 7.61 -27.56
CA ASP A 183 5.39 8.83 -27.12
C ASP A 183 4.19 8.72 -26.16
N ALA A 184 4.46 9.23 -24.96
CA ALA A 184 3.49 9.61 -23.95
C ALA A 184 2.41 10.54 -24.53
N ALA A 185 1.24 10.01 -24.83
CA ALA A 185 -0.03 10.74 -24.75
C ALA A 185 -1.22 9.77 -24.77
N ALA A 186 -2.20 10.06 -23.92
CA ALA A 186 -3.55 9.50 -23.89
C ALA A 186 -3.75 8.11 -23.22
N LEU A 187 -3.62 8.08 -21.89
CA LEU A 187 -4.54 7.30 -21.06
C LEU A 187 -5.64 8.26 -20.53
N ALA A 188 -6.61 8.59 -21.38
CA ALA A 188 -7.86 9.19 -20.92
C ALA A 188 -8.86 8.05 -20.66
N LEU A 189 -9.18 7.82 -19.39
CA LEU A 189 -10.32 6.99 -18.98
C LEU A 189 -11.62 7.67 -19.45
N PRO A 190 -12.56 6.96 -20.09
CA PRO A 190 -13.87 7.53 -20.35
C PRO A 190 -14.64 7.68 -19.03
N VAL A 191 -14.79 8.92 -18.57
CA VAL A 191 -15.78 9.32 -17.57
C VAL A 191 -17.15 9.20 -18.25
N ASN A 192 -17.96 8.25 -17.80
CA ASN A 192 -19.32 8.10 -18.29
C ASN A 192 -20.19 9.23 -17.69
N ALA A 193 -20.40 10.28 -18.49
CA ALA A 193 -21.32 11.36 -18.17
C ALA A 193 -22.74 10.96 -18.60
N ALA A 194 -23.50 10.32 -17.71
CA ALA A 194 -24.95 10.19 -17.85
C ALA A 194 -25.62 9.71 -16.55
N THR A 195 -25.72 10.58 -15.55
CA THR A 195 -26.89 10.65 -14.66
C THR A 195 -27.00 12.07 -14.10
N GLY A 196 -27.45 12.97 -14.97
CA GLY A 196 -27.98 14.27 -14.57
C GLY A 196 -29.36 14.11 -13.94
N ILE A 197 -29.54 14.83 -12.85
CA ILE A 197 -30.71 14.93 -11.99
C ILE A 197 -31.91 15.47 -12.77
N ALA A 198 -33.10 14.92 -12.52
CA ALA A 198 -34.36 15.64 -12.74
C ALA A 198 -35.13 15.67 -11.41
N GLU A 199 -35.17 16.86 -10.83
CA GLU A 199 -36.02 17.23 -9.71
C GLU A 199 -37.50 17.08 -10.09
N GLY A 200 -38.28 16.52 -9.18
CA GLY A 200 -39.73 16.44 -9.29
C GLY A 200 -40.35 16.54 -7.91
N ARG A 201 -40.48 17.77 -7.40
CA ARG A 201 -41.41 18.12 -6.33
C ARG A 201 -42.29 19.27 -6.82
N ILE A 202 -43.58 19.01 -7.07
CA ILE A 202 -44.65 19.98 -6.83
C ILE A 202 -45.88 19.21 -6.33
N ASN A 203 -46.50 19.76 -5.28
CA ASN A 203 -47.55 19.22 -4.42
C ASN A 203 -48.98 19.24 -5.00
N ALA A 204 -49.82 18.41 -4.37
CA ALA A 204 -51.22 18.61 -3.95
C ALA A 204 -52.35 18.83 -4.98
N ALA A 205 -53.30 17.89 -4.98
CA ALA A 205 -54.70 18.12 -4.61
C ALA A 205 -55.31 16.81 -4.10
#